data_AF-A0A0M8TST5-F1
#
_entry.id   AF-A0A0M8TST5-F1
#
_cell.length_a   1.000
_cell.length_b   1.000
_cell.length_c   1.000
_cell.angle_alpha   90.00
_cell.angle_beta   90.00
_cell.angle_gamma   90.00
#
_symmetry.space_group_name_H-M   'P 1'
#
loop_
_entity.id
_entity.type
_entity.pdbx_description
1 polymer ?
#
loop_
_entity_poly.entity_id
_entity_poly.type
_entity_poly.pdbx_seq_one_letter_code
_entity_poly.pdbx_strand_id
1 'polypeptide(L)'
;MFVDMYPSANGRPSMPPQILAAAVTLQALHGLSDFETVQELRCDLRWKAACGLGLHDLAFDPSLLAYFRRRLARSACPNRIFEAVREVVKATGVLKGKHRRALDSTVLDDAVATQDTVTQIIAAVRAVIREVPGAGTIAAAQCSAHDYTDPGKPKISWNDEQARAELVDALVTDALRLLGHLPEQQLGEKAANAVGILALVAGQDVEPAEDSDGRDGRWRITQGTAPNRMVSTVDPEARHVHKTRSHQQDGFKAHLAIEPETGLYTAVALRPGSGPEHHEAAVGLELLAGEDAPVDAFGDTAYSTGDARQALDRAGHRLFLKPAPLRPAVPGGFTLDDFAIDTTTAVVTCPAGHTVGLSDPGGQHHQRKATFGNLCTGCHLRELCTKARAGRILTIRPHHDLQAAARHQAATDPGWQADYRRWRPPVERAVAWLVHHGNRRLRYRGTLKNDTWLHTRAAALNLRRLINLGLTHTSGTWHLAPAGA
;
A
#
# COMPACT_ATOMS: atom_id res chain seq x y z
N MET A 1 -28.86 -8.69 6.31
CA MET A 1 -27.60 -8.24 5.68
C MET A 1 -27.51 -6.73 5.43
N PHE A 2 -28.56 -6.00 5.03
CA PHE A 2 -28.44 -4.59 4.59
C PHE A 2 -29.26 -3.56 5.37
N VAL A 3 -29.91 -3.94 6.47
CA VAL A 3 -30.89 -3.10 7.19
C VAL A 3 -30.30 -1.76 7.64
N ASP A 4 -29.06 -1.76 8.13
CA ASP A 4 -28.34 -0.58 8.61
C ASP A 4 -28.12 0.49 7.53
N MET A 5 -28.13 0.10 6.24
CA MET A 5 -27.95 1.03 5.12
C MET A 5 -29.25 1.72 4.69
N TYR A 6 -30.40 1.25 5.17
CA TYR A 6 -31.74 1.70 4.77
C TYR A 6 -32.64 1.92 6.00
N PRO A 7 -32.36 2.92 6.84
CA PRO A 7 -33.02 3.10 8.14
C PRO A 7 -34.47 3.61 8.05
N SER A 8 -34.90 4.12 6.89
CA SER A 8 -36.28 4.61 6.71
C SER A 8 -37.20 3.50 6.21
N ALA A 9 -38.25 3.21 6.97
CA ALA A 9 -39.38 2.40 6.52
C ALA A 9 -40.33 3.19 5.59
N ASN A 10 -40.19 4.53 5.54
CA ASN A 10 -41.04 5.42 4.77
C ASN A 10 -40.32 5.84 3.47
N GLY A 11 -40.86 5.49 2.32
CA GLY A 11 -40.34 5.88 1.00
C GLY A 11 -40.75 4.92 -0.12
N ARG A 12 -40.47 5.32 -1.38
CA ARG A 12 -40.64 4.43 -2.53
C ARG A 12 -39.74 3.20 -2.36
N PRO A 13 -40.22 1.97 -2.68
CA PRO A 13 -39.40 0.78 -2.60
C PRO A 13 -38.10 0.97 -3.39
N SER A 14 -36.95 0.83 -2.72
CA SER A 14 -35.67 0.84 -3.39
C SER A 14 -35.47 -0.47 -4.16
N MET A 15 -34.56 -0.46 -5.13
CA MET A 15 -34.05 -1.71 -5.69
C MET A 15 -33.56 -2.62 -4.55
N PRO A 16 -33.90 -3.92 -4.54
CA PRO A 16 -33.42 -4.84 -3.52
C PRO A 16 -31.89 -4.80 -3.42
N PRO A 17 -31.31 -4.57 -2.23
CA PRO A 17 -29.87 -4.38 -2.07
C PRO A 17 -29.06 -5.63 -2.43
N GLN A 18 -29.65 -6.82 -2.36
CA GLN A 18 -29.03 -8.06 -2.85
C GLN A 18 -28.71 -8.02 -4.35
N ILE A 19 -29.58 -7.38 -5.16
CA ILE A 19 -29.37 -7.25 -6.60
C ILE A 19 -28.21 -6.29 -6.86
N LEU A 20 -28.15 -5.19 -6.12
CA LEU A 20 -27.04 -4.24 -6.19
C LEU A 20 -25.72 -4.87 -5.74
N ALA A 21 -25.74 -5.70 -4.69
CA ALA A 21 -24.57 -6.43 -4.21
C ALA A 21 -24.04 -7.43 -5.25
N ALA A 22 -24.92 -8.20 -5.89
CA ALA A 22 -24.56 -9.10 -6.98
C ALA A 22 -23.98 -8.31 -8.17
N ALA A 23 -24.63 -7.21 -8.56
CA ALA A 23 -24.19 -6.35 -9.65
C ALA A 23 -22.78 -5.76 -9.41
N VAL A 24 -22.49 -5.21 -8.22
CA VAL A 24 -21.14 -4.67 -7.93
C VAL A 24 -20.08 -5.77 -7.83
N THR A 25 -20.46 -6.99 -7.44
CA THR A 25 -19.56 -8.15 -7.41
C THR A 25 -19.16 -8.56 -8.82
N LEU A 26 -20.12 -8.68 -9.74
CA LEU A 26 -19.84 -8.96 -11.16
C LEU A 26 -19.13 -7.79 -11.84
N GLN A 27 -19.50 -6.56 -11.52
CA GLN A 27 -18.80 -5.36 -11.98
C GLN A 27 -17.31 -5.42 -11.62
N ALA A 28 -16.99 -5.74 -10.36
CA ALA A 28 -15.63 -5.90 -9.90
C ALA A 28 -14.96 -7.11 -10.57
N LEU A 29 -15.70 -8.20 -10.89
CA LEU A 29 -15.17 -9.37 -11.59
C LEU A 29 -14.70 -9.04 -13.02
N HIS A 30 -15.53 -8.28 -13.75
CA HIS A 30 -15.34 -8.02 -15.17
C HIS A 30 -14.61 -6.71 -15.46
N GLY A 31 -14.42 -5.84 -14.46
CA GLY A 31 -13.77 -4.55 -14.67
C GLY A 31 -14.62 -3.59 -15.49
N LEU A 32 -15.95 -3.63 -15.38
CA LEU A 32 -16.89 -2.77 -16.12
C LEU A 32 -17.22 -1.46 -15.40
N SER A 33 -17.47 -0.37 -16.11
CA SER A 33 -18.03 0.88 -15.54
C SER A 33 -19.46 0.68 -15.01
N ASP A 34 -20.00 1.67 -14.29
CA ASP A 34 -21.39 1.61 -13.80
C ASP A 34 -22.39 1.54 -14.97
N PHE A 35 -22.13 2.27 -16.05
CA PHE A 35 -22.97 2.24 -17.24
C PHE A 35 -22.92 0.88 -17.92
N GLU A 36 -21.73 0.36 -18.20
CA GLU A 36 -21.56 -0.96 -18.82
C GLU A 36 -22.20 -2.07 -17.96
N THR A 37 -22.05 -2.01 -16.63
CA THR A 37 -22.68 -2.96 -15.71
C THR A 37 -24.20 -2.98 -15.86
N VAL A 38 -24.82 -1.80 -15.96
CA VAL A 38 -26.27 -1.70 -16.19
C VAL A 38 -26.66 -2.17 -17.59
N GLN A 39 -25.83 -1.95 -18.61
CA GLN A 39 -26.08 -2.48 -19.95
C GLN A 39 -26.04 -4.01 -19.97
N GLU A 40 -25.08 -4.63 -19.30
CA GLU A 40 -25.05 -6.09 -19.14
C GLU A 40 -26.30 -6.62 -18.42
N LEU A 41 -26.73 -5.95 -17.34
CA LEU A 41 -27.98 -6.31 -16.63
C LEU A 41 -29.24 -6.15 -17.48
N ARG A 42 -29.22 -5.31 -18.53
CA ARG A 42 -30.33 -5.12 -19.46
C ARG A 42 -30.32 -6.16 -20.58
N CYS A 43 -29.14 -6.47 -21.11
CA CYS A 43 -29.00 -7.17 -22.39
C CYS A 43 -28.49 -8.61 -22.27
N ASP A 44 -27.83 -8.99 -21.17
CA ASP A 44 -27.25 -10.32 -20.98
C ASP A 44 -28.06 -11.16 -19.99
N LEU A 45 -28.61 -12.28 -20.49
CA LEU A 45 -29.40 -13.22 -19.70
C LEU A 45 -28.60 -13.86 -18.55
N ARG A 46 -27.29 -14.02 -18.70
CA ARG A 46 -26.40 -14.56 -17.66
C ARG A 46 -26.27 -13.59 -16.50
N TRP A 47 -26.15 -12.29 -16.79
CA TRP A 47 -26.13 -11.24 -15.77
C TRP A 47 -27.47 -11.11 -15.06
N LYS A 48 -28.58 -11.15 -15.81
CA LYS A 48 -29.93 -11.17 -15.25
C LYS A 48 -30.11 -12.35 -14.30
N ALA A 49 -29.79 -13.57 -14.74
CA ALA A 49 -29.88 -14.77 -13.91
C ALA A 49 -28.99 -14.67 -12.66
N ALA A 50 -27.73 -14.26 -12.80
CA ALA A 50 -26.80 -14.13 -11.69
C ALA A 50 -27.22 -13.08 -10.64
N CYS A 51 -27.91 -12.02 -11.06
CA CYS A 51 -28.40 -10.96 -10.18
C CYS A 51 -29.85 -11.15 -9.73
N GLY A 52 -30.52 -12.24 -10.13
CA GLY A 52 -31.91 -12.51 -9.76
C GLY A 52 -32.94 -11.57 -10.43
N LEU A 53 -32.64 -11.09 -11.64
CA LEU A 53 -33.56 -10.29 -12.45
C LEU A 53 -34.34 -11.17 -13.44
N GLY A 54 -35.61 -10.81 -13.66
CA GLY A 54 -36.45 -11.41 -14.68
C GLY A 54 -36.06 -10.99 -16.11
N LEU A 55 -36.57 -11.74 -17.09
CA LEU A 55 -36.31 -11.51 -18.51
C LEU A 55 -36.68 -10.09 -18.95
N HIS A 56 -37.82 -9.58 -18.48
CA HIS A 56 -38.37 -8.27 -18.86
C HIS A 56 -37.98 -7.12 -17.92
N ASP A 57 -37.19 -7.39 -16.87
CA ASP A 57 -36.76 -6.34 -15.93
C ASP A 57 -35.78 -5.37 -16.61
N LEU A 58 -36.01 -4.07 -16.48
CA LEU A 58 -35.22 -3.00 -17.14
C LEU A 58 -33.93 -2.61 -16.38
N ALA A 59 -33.53 -3.42 -15.39
CA ALA A 59 -32.49 -3.11 -14.40
C ALA A 59 -32.78 -1.77 -13.67
N PHE A 60 -31.77 -0.93 -13.46
CA PHE A 60 -31.87 0.34 -12.74
C PHE A 60 -30.95 1.41 -13.35
N ASP A 61 -31.10 2.66 -12.91
CA ASP A 61 -30.20 3.74 -13.32
C ASP A 61 -28.75 3.52 -12.77
N PRO A 62 -27.69 3.73 -13.58
CA PRO A 62 -26.30 3.52 -13.15
C PRO A 62 -25.90 4.25 -11.86
N SER A 63 -26.49 5.42 -11.57
CA SER A 63 -26.19 6.19 -10.36
C SER A 63 -26.51 5.40 -9.07
N LEU A 64 -27.40 4.42 -9.14
CA LEU A 64 -27.78 3.58 -8.00
C LEU A 64 -26.61 2.75 -7.46
N LEU A 65 -25.68 2.31 -8.33
CA LEU A 65 -24.46 1.62 -7.90
C LEU A 65 -23.54 2.55 -7.10
N ALA A 66 -23.43 3.82 -7.52
CA ALA A 66 -22.67 4.83 -6.79
C ALA A 66 -23.31 5.19 -5.43
N TYR A 67 -24.65 5.23 -5.34
CA TYR A 67 -25.34 5.39 -4.05
C TYR A 67 -25.16 4.17 -3.15
N PHE A 68 -25.24 2.96 -3.70
CA PHE A 68 -25.05 1.73 -2.96
C PHE A 68 -23.66 1.64 -2.33
N ARG A 69 -22.60 1.88 -3.11
CA ARG A 69 -21.22 1.90 -2.61
C ARG A 69 -20.99 3.00 -1.57
N ARG A 70 -21.59 4.18 -1.73
CA ARG A 70 -21.55 5.25 -0.71
C ARG A 70 -22.19 4.83 0.61
N ARG A 71 -23.30 4.09 0.56
CA ARG A 71 -23.95 3.55 1.76
C ARG A 71 -23.13 2.45 2.41
N LEU A 72 -22.53 1.56 1.61
CA LEU A 72 -21.61 0.53 2.11
C LEU A 72 -20.43 1.16 2.85
N ALA A 73 -19.77 2.15 2.26
CA ALA A 73 -18.61 2.81 2.86
C ALA A 73 -18.90 3.54 4.18
N ARG A 74 -20.17 3.93 4.43
CA ARG A 74 -20.60 4.60 5.67
C ARG A 74 -21.16 3.65 6.71
N SER A 75 -21.24 2.37 6.39
CA SER A 75 -21.78 1.37 7.28
C SER A 75 -20.73 0.91 8.31
N ALA A 76 -21.19 0.37 9.44
CA ALA A 76 -20.39 -0.41 10.38
C ALA A 76 -19.73 -1.67 9.76
N CYS A 77 -20.22 -2.19 8.63
CA CYS A 77 -19.68 -3.36 7.95
C CYS A 77 -19.49 -3.10 6.44
N PRO A 78 -18.47 -2.32 6.02
CA PRO A 78 -18.27 -1.94 4.63
C PRO A 78 -17.88 -3.13 3.74
N ASN A 79 -17.16 -4.12 4.28
CA ASN A 79 -16.64 -5.28 3.55
C ASN A 79 -17.60 -6.50 3.54
N ARG A 80 -18.89 -6.29 3.87
CA ARG A 80 -19.90 -7.37 4.03
C ARG A 80 -20.07 -8.31 2.84
N ILE A 81 -19.76 -7.87 1.62
CA ILE A 81 -19.80 -8.73 0.42
C ILE A 81 -18.70 -9.78 0.51
N PHE A 82 -17.49 -9.38 0.91
CA PHE A 82 -16.38 -10.30 1.15
C PHE A 82 -16.70 -11.25 2.31
N GLU A 83 -17.23 -10.74 3.41
CA GLU A 83 -17.63 -11.57 4.55
C GLU A 83 -18.71 -12.60 4.18
N ALA A 84 -19.72 -12.21 3.38
CA ALA A 84 -20.72 -13.16 2.90
C ALA A 84 -20.12 -14.29 2.05
N VAL A 85 -19.10 -13.99 1.23
CA VAL A 85 -18.37 -15.03 0.48
C VAL A 85 -17.50 -15.87 1.42
N ARG A 86 -16.89 -15.29 2.46
CA ARG A 86 -16.17 -16.06 3.48
C ARG A 86 -17.09 -17.04 4.22
N GLU A 87 -18.35 -16.69 4.47
CA GLU A 87 -19.31 -17.64 5.02
C GLU A 87 -19.60 -18.81 4.06
N VAL A 88 -19.62 -18.58 2.74
CA VAL A 88 -19.70 -19.68 1.75
C VAL A 88 -18.44 -20.56 1.80
N VAL A 89 -17.26 -19.95 1.88
CA VAL A 89 -15.98 -20.67 2.05
C VAL A 89 -15.99 -21.52 3.31
N LYS A 90 -16.51 -20.99 4.43
CA LYS A 90 -16.64 -21.71 5.70
C LYS A 90 -17.65 -22.84 5.61
N ALA A 91 -18.84 -22.59 5.06
CA ALA A 91 -19.91 -23.57 4.92
C ALA A 91 -19.49 -24.78 4.08
N THR A 92 -18.70 -24.56 3.02
CA THR A 92 -18.18 -25.65 2.17
C THR A 92 -17.05 -26.45 2.83
N GLY A 93 -16.43 -25.92 3.90
CA GLY A 93 -15.27 -26.54 4.53
C GLY A 93 -14.02 -26.60 3.64
N VAL A 94 -13.96 -25.84 2.54
CA VAL A 94 -12.89 -25.92 1.53
C VAL A 94 -11.49 -25.62 2.09
N LEU A 95 -11.42 -24.86 3.19
CA LEU A 95 -10.18 -24.53 3.90
C LEU A 95 -9.87 -25.46 5.09
N LYS A 96 -10.73 -26.46 5.37
CA LYS A 96 -10.50 -27.38 6.50
C LYS A 96 -9.18 -28.13 6.30
N GLY A 97 -8.29 -28.03 7.28
CA GLY A 97 -6.93 -28.62 7.23
C GLY A 97 -5.90 -27.81 6.43
N LYS A 98 -6.31 -26.71 5.77
CA LYS A 98 -5.43 -25.88 4.93
C LYS A 98 -4.90 -24.69 5.73
N HIS A 99 -3.71 -24.88 6.27
CA HIS A 99 -3.04 -23.96 7.19
C HIS A 99 -1.96 -23.10 6.51
N ARG A 100 -1.87 -23.09 5.18
CA ARG A 100 -0.85 -22.31 4.45
C ARG A 100 -1.39 -20.95 4.06
N ARG A 101 -0.59 -19.89 4.21
CA ARG A 101 -0.90 -18.52 3.79
C ARG A 101 0.25 -17.94 2.99
N ALA A 102 0.05 -17.72 1.70
CA ALA A 102 1.01 -17.04 0.85
C ALA A 102 0.68 -15.55 0.76
N LEU A 103 1.63 -14.73 1.20
CA LEU A 103 1.55 -13.28 1.26
C LEU A 103 2.25 -12.64 0.06
N ASP A 104 1.59 -11.63 -0.52
CA ASP A 104 2.19 -10.78 -1.55
C ASP A 104 1.56 -9.40 -1.55
N SER A 105 2.22 -8.45 -2.21
CA SER A 105 1.64 -7.14 -2.49
C SER A 105 1.80 -6.77 -3.96
N THR A 106 0.92 -5.92 -4.45
CA THR A 106 1.03 -5.37 -5.79
C THR A 106 0.61 -3.90 -5.80
N VAL A 107 1.21 -3.12 -6.69
CA VAL A 107 0.84 -1.72 -6.89
C VAL A 107 -0.36 -1.65 -7.83
N LEU A 108 -1.38 -0.91 -7.41
CA LEU A 108 -2.53 -0.53 -8.21
C LEU A 108 -2.42 0.96 -8.55
N ASP A 109 -2.62 1.28 -9.83
CA ASP A 109 -2.49 2.65 -10.33
C ASP A 109 -3.60 3.52 -9.74
N ASP A 110 -3.30 4.76 -9.40
CA ASP A 110 -4.32 5.69 -8.93
C ASP A 110 -5.32 6.12 -10.03
N ALA A 111 -6.39 6.78 -9.56
CA ALA A 111 -7.45 7.32 -10.40
C ALA A 111 -7.19 8.78 -10.82
N VAL A 112 -5.99 9.31 -10.58
CA VAL A 112 -5.66 10.72 -10.79
C VAL A 112 -4.52 10.86 -11.80
N ALA A 113 -4.14 12.12 -12.08
CA ALA A 113 -2.93 12.42 -12.82
C ALA A 113 -1.89 12.93 -11.84
N THR A 114 -0.66 12.49 -12.02
CA THR A 114 0.51 12.98 -11.29
C THR A 114 0.71 14.47 -11.59
N GLN A 115 0.88 15.26 -10.53
CA GLN A 115 1.09 16.70 -10.63
C GLN A 115 2.55 17.03 -10.32
N ASP A 116 3.15 17.86 -11.18
CA ASP A 116 4.42 18.55 -10.89
C ASP A 116 4.25 19.59 -9.77
N THR A 117 5.36 20.05 -9.19
CA THR A 117 5.38 21.00 -8.07
C THR A 117 4.57 22.27 -8.34
N VAL A 118 4.74 22.87 -9.53
CA VAL A 118 4.02 24.09 -9.92
C VAL A 118 2.51 23.82 -9.97
N THR A 119 2.11 22.73 -10.61
CA THR A 119 0.70 22.34 -10.72
C THR A 119 0.09 22.04 -9.34
N GLN A 120 0.84 21.42 -8.43
CA GLN A 120 0.38 21.13 -7.06
C GLN A 120 0.14 22.41 -6.25
N ILE A 121 1.10 23.35 -6.25
CA ILE A 121 0.98 24.60 -5.50
C ILE A 121 -0.21 25.40 -6.01
N ILE A 122 -0.34 25.58 -7.33
CA ILE A 122 -1.48 26.31 -7.92
C ILE A 122 -2.81 25.65 -7.56
N ALA A 123 -2.91 24.32 -7.68
CA ALA A 123 -4.14 23.60 -7.34
C ALA A 123 -4.50 23.74 -5.85
N ALA A 124 -3.50 23.70 -4.96
CA ALA A 124 -3.70 23.85 -3.52
C ALA A 124 -4.11 25.28 -3.14
N VAL A 125 -3.47 26.32 -3.72
CA VAL A 125 -3.87 27.73 -3.51
C VAL A 125 -5.32 27.94 -3.96
N ARG A 126 -5.70 27.43 -5.14
CA ARG A 126 -7.09 27.47 -5.62
C ARG A 126 -8.07 26.77 -4.70
N ALA A 127 -7.67 25.63 -4.13
CA ALA A 127 -8.50 24.91 -3.17
C ALA A 127 -8.72 25.74 -1.90
N VAL A 128 -7.68 26.38 -1.36
CA VAL A 128 -7.79 27.27 -0.20
C VAL A 128 -8.70 28.46 -0.51
N ILE A 129 -8.50 29.14 -1.64
CA ILE A 129 -9.36 30.27 -2.08
C ILE A 129 -10.84 29.87 -2.14
N ARG A 130 -11.14 28.65 -2.62
CA ARG A 130 -12.51 28.16 -2.78
C ARG A 130 -13.15 27.71 -1.47
N GLU A 131 -12.42 27.01 -0.62
CA GLU A 131 -12.98 26.32 0.55
C GLU A 131 -12.88 27.13 1.84
N VAL A 132 -11.93 28.07 1.96
CA VAL A 132 -11.68 28.84 3.19
C VAL A 132 -12.37 30.22 3.11
N PRO A 133 -13.28 30.55 4.06
CA PRO A 133 -13.92 31.85 4.11
C PRO A 133 -12.89 32.99 4.21
N GLY A 134 -13.06 34.02 3.35
CA GLY A 134 -12.18 35.19 3.31
C GLY A 134 -10.86 35.00 2.55
N ALA A 135 -10.49 33.76 2.19
CA ALA A 135 -9.21 33.49 1.53
C ALA A 135 -9.07 34.14 0.15
N GLY A 136 -10.17 34.34 -0.59
CA GLY A 136 -10.13 35.05 -1.88
C GLY A 136 -9.65 36.50 -1.76
N THR A 137 -10.08 37.22 -0.72
CA THR A 137 -9.63 38.61 -0.47
C THR A 137 -8.16 38.63 -0.06
N ILE A 138 -7.73 37.68 0.76
CA ILE A 138 -6.32 37.56 1.16
C ILE A 138 -5.45 37.23 -0.07
N ALA A 139 -5.85 36.26 -0.88
CA ALA A 139 -5.12 35.89 -2.09
C ALA A 139 -5.00 37.07 -3.07
N ALA A 140 -6.08 37.85 -3.26
CA ALA A 140 -6.03 39.04 -4.11
C ALA A 140 -5.07 40.13 -3.60
N ALA A 141 -4.82 40.19 -2.28
CA ALA A 141 -3.91 41.17 -1.68
C ALA A 141 -2.47 40.67 -1.54
N GLN A 142 -2.28 39.35 -1.37
CA GLN A 142 -1.00 38.76 -0.96
C GLN A 142 -0.32 37.93 -2.04
N CYS A 143 -1.06 37.44 -3.03
CA CYS A 143 -0.56 36.54 -4.06
C CYS A 143 -0.40 37.26 -5.40
N SER A 144 0.73 37.04 -6.09
CA SER A 144 1.06 37.72 -7.35
C SER A 144 1.64 36.79 -8.43
N ALA A 145 1.95 35.55 -8.10
CA ALA A 145 2.68 34.64 -8.99
C ALA A 145 1.84 34.12 -10.18
N HIS A 146 0.52 34.01 -10.00
CA HIS A 146 -0.38 33.49 -11.01
C HIS A 146 -1.79 34.08 -10.85
N ASP A 147 -2.53 34.21 -11.95
CA ASP A 147 -3.97 34.45 -11.87
C ASP A 147 -4.67 33.15 -11.44
N TYR A 148 -4.95 33.02 -10.15
CA TYR A 148 -5.57 31.83 -9.59
C TYR A 148 -7.02 31.60 -10.07
N THR A 149 -7.63 32.53 -10.81
CA THR A 149 -8.92 32.33 -11.47
C THR A 149 -8.80 31.69 -12.86
N ASP A 150 -7.66 31.84 -13.54
CA ASP A 150 -7.40 31.23 -14.86
C ASP A 150 -7.09 29.72 -14.70
N PRO A 151 -7.91 28.79 -15.22
CA PRO A 151 -7.64 27.35 -15.11
C PRO A 151 -6.35 26.88 -15.81
N GLY A 152 -5.78 27.70 -16.71
CA GLY A 152 -4.58 27.40 -17.47
C GLY A 152 -3.29 27.32 -16.66
N LYS A 153 -2.23 26.85 -17.31
CA LYS A 153 -0.86 26.89 -16.78
C LYS A 153 -0.31 28.32 -16.86
N PRO A 154 0.61 28.70 -15.95
CA PRO A 154 1.34 29.96 -16.07
C PRO A 154 1.99 30.12 -17.45
N LYS A 155 1.81 31.30 -18.05
CA LYS A 155 2.31 31.63 -19.38
C LYS A 155 3.77 32.10 -19.28
N ILE A 156 4.68 31.16 -19.10
CA ILE A 156 6.13 31.40 -19.06
C ILE A 156 6.86 30.68 -20.21
N SER A 157 8.10 31.09 -20.46
CA SER A 157 9.00 30.33 -21.34
C SER A 157 9.50 29.09 -20.60
N TRP A 158 8.83 27.94 -20.78
CA TRP A 158 9.17 26.69 -20.08
C TRP A 158 10.54 26.11 -20.43
N ASN A 159 11.14 26.55 -21.55
CA ASN A 159 12.49 26.16 -21.95
C ASN A 159 13.57 27.03 -21.29
N ASP A 160 13.17 28.11 -20.62
CA ASP A 160 14.06 28.97 -19.86
C ASP A 160 14.13 28.48 -18.41
N GLU A 161 15.35 28.26 -17.92
CA GLU A 161 15.60 27.86 -16.54
C GLU A 161 15.31 28.99 -15.54
N GLN A 162 15.68 30.21 -15.90
CA GLN A 162 15.47 31.38 -15.05
C GLN A 162 13.97 31.67 -14.88
N ALA A 163 13.21 31.64 -15.97
CA ALA A 163 11.75 31.84 -15.92
C ALA A 163 11.03 30.78 -15.07
N ARG A 164 11.53 29.54 -15.05
CA ARG A 164 11.00 28.47 -14.20
C ARG A 164 11.36 28.70 -12.72
N ALA A 165 12.59 29.11 -12.44
CA ALA A 165 13.04 29.41 -11.08
C ALA A 165 12.23 30.57 -10.47
N GLU A 166 12.08 31.67 -11.20
CA GLU A 166 11.28 32.83 -10.77
C GLU A 166 9.82 32.48 -10.49
N LEU A 167 9.23 31.61 -11.32
CA LEU A 167 7.87 31.11 -11.09
C LEU A 167 7.78 30.28 -9.80
N VAL A 168 8.76 29.42 -9.53
CA VAL A 168 8.79 28.60 -8.30
C VAL A 168 8.92 29.50 -7.07
N ASP A 169 9.84 30.46 -7.07
CA ASP A 169 10.01 31.46 -6.01
C ASP A 169 8.70 32.16 -5.68
N ALA A 170 8.05 32.69 -6.72
CA ALA A 170 6.81 33.44 -6.59
C ALA A 170 5.67 32.55 -6.07
N LEU A 171 5.51 31.32 -6.58
CA LEU A 171 4.44 30.41 -6.16
C LEU A 171 4.60 29.92 -4.72
N VAL A 172 5.81 29.58 -4.29
CA VAL A 172 6.06 29.19 -2.90
C VAL A 172 5.83 30.37 -1.98
N THR A 173 6.30 31.56 -2.35
CA THR A 173 6.07 32.79 -1.60
C THR A 173 4.58 33.11 -1.48
N ASP A 174 3.81 33.00 -2.57
CA ASP A 174 2.35 33.17 -2.56
C ASP A 174 1.67 32.18 -1.60
N ALA A 175 2.06 30.90 -1.64
CA ALA A 175 1.51 29.88 -0.75
C ALA A 175 1.78 30.19 0.72
N LEU A 176 3.01 30.56 1.07
CA LEU A 176 3.40 30.92 2.42
C LEU A 176 2.72 32.21 2.89
N ARG A 177 2.61 33.22 2.03
CA ARG A 177 1.90 34.47 2.35
C ARG A 177 0.42 34.22 2.58
N LEU A 178 -0.22 33.41 1.72
CA LEU A 178 -1.63 33.06 1.90
C LEU A 178 -1.82 32.37 3.25
N LEU A 179 -1.04 31.33 3.55
CA LEU A 179 -1.08 30.63 4.84
C LEU A 179 -0.85 31.57 6.04
N GLY A 180 0.13 32.47 5.95
CA GLY A 180 0.50 33.39 7.02
C GLY A 180 -0.50 34.53 7.28
N HIS A 181 -1.40 34.82 6.33
CA HIS A 181 -2.40 35.89 6.44
C HIS A 181 -3.84 35.38 6.51
N LEU A 182 -4.06 34.06 6.51
CA LEU A 182 -5.39 33.51 6.79
C LEU A 182 -5.79 33.88 8.23
N PRO A 183 -7.01 34.39 8.45
CA PRO A 183 -7.47 34.71 9.79
C PRO A 183 -7.60 33.45 10.63
N GLU A 184 -7.29 33.54 11.93
CA GLU A 184 -7.59 32.47 12.87
C GLU A 184 -9.11 32.27 12.94
N GLN A 185 -9.57 31.08 12.53
CA GLN A 185 -10.98 30.73 12.51
C GLN A 185 -11.15 29.22 12.62
N GLN A 186 -12.33 28.80 13.09
CA GLN A 186 -12.68 27.38 13.12
C GLN A 186 -13.07 26.93 11.71
N LEU A 187 -12.27 26.03 11.13
CA LEU A 187 -12.50 25.49 9.80
C LEU A 187 -13.26 24.18 9.85
N GLY A 188 -14.19 23.98 8.91
CA GLY A 188 -14.75 22.67 8.62
C GLY A 188 -13.73 21.76 7.94
N GLU A 189 -13.99 20.44 7.93
CA GLU A 189 -13.08 19.41 7.43
C GLU A 189 -12.48 19.73 6.05
N LYS A 190 -13.31 20.16 5.08
CA LYS A 190 -12.85 20.48 3.72
C LYS A 190 -11.85 21.66 3.69
N ALA A 191 -12.17 22.72 4.41
CA ALA A 191 -11.35 23.93 4.47
C ALA A 191 -10.03 23.64 5.21
N ALA A 192 -10.10 22.91 6.32
CA ALA A 192 -8.92 22.46 7.06
C ALA A 192 -8.01 21.56 6.20
N ASN A 193 -8.58 20.62 5.44
CA ASN A 193 -7.83 19.77 4.52
C ASN A 193 -7.17 20.58 3.39
N ALA A 194 -7.85 21.58 2.83
CA ALA A 194 -7.27 22.43 1.80
C ALA A 194 -6.06 23.22 2.33
N VAL A 195 -6.16 23.78 3.54
CA VAL A 195 -5.04 24.48 4.20
C VAL A 195 -3.89 23.53 4.50
N GLY A 196 -4.17 22.33 5.04
CA GLY A 196 -3.14 21.32 5.31
C GLY A 196 -2.41 20.85 4.05
N ILE A 197 -3.14 20.67 2.94
CA ILE A 197 -2.56 20.33 1.64
C ILE A 197 -1.67 21.46 1.13
N LEU A 198 -2.11 22.72 1.23
CA LEU A 198 -1.29 23.88 0.84
C LEU A 198 0.01 23.95 1.64
N ALA A 199 -0.08 23.79 2.97
CA ALA A 199 1.09 23.78 3.84
C ALA A 199 2.07 22.64 3.49
N LEU A 200 1.57 21.46 3.15
CA LEU A 200 2.39 20.34 2.71
C LEU A 200 3.11 20.65 1.39
N VAL A 201 2.37 21.04 0.34
CA VAL A 201 2.97 21.23 -1.01
C VAL A 201 3.90 22.44 -1.08
N ALA A 202 3.71 23.44 -0.21
CA ALA A 202 4.59 24.59 -0.12
C ALA A 202 6.01 24.25 0.36
N GLY A 203 6.22 23.07 0.96
CA GLY A 203 7.55 22.64 1.44
C GLY A 203 7.95 21.22 1.03
N GLN A 204 7.07 20.44 0.39
CA GLN A 204 7.36 19.03 0.08
C GLN A 204 8.47 18.88 -0.96
N ASP A 205 8.39 19.63 -2.06
CA ASP A 205 9.27 19.46 -3.23
C ASP A 205 10.23 20.63 -3.44
N VAL A 206 10.33 21.52 -2.45
CA VAL A 206 11.13 22.75 -2.54
C VAL A 206 11.99 22.94 -1.29
N GLU A 207 13.12 23.59 -1.49
CA GLU A 207 14.05 24.00 -0.44
C GLU A 207 14.51 25.45 -0.69
N PRO A 208 15.02 26.15 0.32
CA PRO A 208 15.67 27.44 0.10
C PRO A 208 16.75 27.36 -0.97
N ALA A 209 16.91 28.43 -1.75
CA ALA A 209 17.98 28.52 -2.73
C ALA A 209 19.37 28.42 -2.08
N GLU A 210 20.40 28.16 -2.90
CA GLU A 210 21.79 28.20 -2.42
C GLU A 210 22.09 29.59 -1.86
N ASP A 211 22.64 29.64 -0.65
CA ASP A 211 22.85 30.86 0.13
C ASP A 211 21.57 31.62 0.54
N SER A 212 20.45 30.92 0.73
CA SER A 212 19.22 31.46 1.31
C SER A 212 18.73 30.63 2.51
N ASP A 213 18.07 31.29 3.46
CA ASP A 213 17.30 30.65 4.54
C ASP A 213 15.78 30.60 4.24
N GLY A 214 15.40 30.97 3.01
CA GLY A 214 14.02 31.02 2.50
C GLY A 214 13.24 32.27 2.91
N ARG A 215 13.76 33.09 3.84
CA ARG A 215 13.07 34.31 4.31
C ARG A 215 13.12 35.45 3.30
N ASP A 216 14.08 35.40 2.39
CA ASP A 216 14.22 36.32 1.27
C ASP A 216 13.32 35.95 0.06
N GLY A 217 12.54 34.87 0.17
CA GLY A 217 11.63 34.41 -0.88
C GLY A 217 12.31 33.66 -2.02
N ARG A 218 13.58 33.27 -1.88
CA ARG A 218 14.31 32.46 -2.88
C ARG A 218 14.22 30.98 -2.55
N TRP A 219 13.68 30.22 -3.49
CA TRP A 219 13.37 28.80 -3.41
C TRP A 219 13.92 28.06 -4.64
N ARG A 220 14.03 26.75 -4.52
CA ARG A 220 14.31 25.88 -5.67
C ARG A 220 13.64 24.54 -5.47
N ILE A 221 13.39 23.84 -6.58
CA ILE A 221 12.90 22.46 -6.51
C ILE A 221 14.06 21.57 -6.03
N THR A 222 13.80 20.79 -4.97
CA THR A 222 14.78 19.86 -4.42
C THR A 222 15.15 18.78 -5.45
N GLN A 223 16.44 18.44 -5.53
CA GLN A 223 16.89 17.32 -6.35
C GLN A 223 16.52 15.98 -5.70
N GLY A 224 15.57 15.27 -6.31
CA GLY A 224 15.11 13.96 -5.86
C GLY A 224 13.61 13.91 -5.64
N THR A 225 13.16 13.01 -4.77
CA THR A 225 11.75 12.85 -4.43
C THR A 225 11.61 12.83 -2.93
N ALA A 226 10.73 13.68 -2.40
CA ALA A 226 10.45 13.73 -0.98
C ALA A 226 10.00 12.35 -0.44
N PRO A 227 10.47 11.93 0.75
CA PRO A 227 9.89 10.77 1.41
C PRO A 227 8.38 10.95 1.58
N ASN A 228 7.60 9.91 1.27
CA ASN A 228 6.13 9.94 1.33
C ASN A 228 5.46 11.05 0.49
N ARG A 229 6.12 11.49 -0.59
CA ARG A 229 5.61 12.53 -1.51
C ARG A 229 4.15 12.26 -1.92
N MET A 230 3.29 13.24 -1.70
CA MET A 230 1.95 13.30 -2.28
C MET A 230 2.04 13.57 -3.78
N VAL A 231 1.37 12.75 -4.58
CA VAL A 231 1.47 12.82 -6.06
C VAL A 231 0.44 13.76 -6.69
N SER A 232 -0.70 13.97 -6.03
CA SER A 232 -1.79 14.80 -6.52
C SER A 232 -2.59 15.41 -5.37
N THR A 233 -2.92 16.69 -5.49
CA THR A 233 -3.85 17.38 -4.58
C THR A 233 -5.29 16.87 -4.69
N VAL A 234 -5.60 16.11 -5.76
CA VAL A 234 -6.93 15.56 -6.03
C VAL A 234 -7.17 14.23 -5.30
N ASP A 235 -6.10 13.45 -5.09
CA ASP A 235 -6.09 12.25 -4.25
C ASP A 235 -4.85 12.29 -3.33
N PRO A 236 -4.96 12.97 -2.17
CA PRO A 236 -3.84 13.20 -1.27
C PRO A 236 -3.25 11.94 -0.63
N GLU A 237 -3.86 10.77 -0.81
CA GLU A 237 -3.39 9.48 -0.27
C GLU A 237 -2.59 8.67 -1.31
N ALA A 238 -2.66 9.03 -2.60
CA ALA A 238 -1.85 8.39 -3.63
C ALA A 238 -0.36 8.74 -3.45
N ARG A 239 0.50 7.74 -3.60
CA ARG A 239 1.95 7.84 -3.33
C ARG A 239 2.76 7.30 -4.48
N HIS A 240 3.99 7.80 -4.59
CA HIS A 240 5.04 7.20 -5.42
C HIS A 240 5.46 5.85 -4.82
N VAL A 241 5.40 4.79 -5.61
CA VAL A 241 5.85 3.45 -5.23
C VAL A 241 7.05 3.04 -6.08
N HIS A 242 8.19 2.85 -5.43
CA HIS A 242 9.38 2.31 -6.07
C HIS A 242 9.33 0.79 -6.08
N LYS A 243 9.11 0.20 -7.28
CA LYS A 243 9.19 -1.26 -7.47
C LYS A 243 10.64 -1.72 -7.66
N THR A 244 11.44 -0.87 -8.31
CA THR A 244 12.90 -0.99 -8.40
C THR A 244 13.52 0.40 -8.36
N ARG A 245 14.86 0.51 -8.43
CA ARG A 245 15.54 1.82 -8.53
C ARG A 245 15.15 2.61 -9.79
N SER A 246 14.72 1.94 -10.86
CA SER A 246 14.40 2.55 -12.16
C SER A 246 12.93 2.47 -12.54
N HIS A 247 12.11 1.71 -11.80
CA HIS A 247 10.69 1.55 -12.08
C HIS A 247 9.86 2.11 -10.93
N GLN A 248 9.20 3.22 -11.22
CA GLN A 248 8.28 3.92 -10.33
C GLN A 248 6.84 3.76 -10.86
N GLN A 249 5.90 3.66 -9.94
CA GLN A 249 4.47 3.56 -10.23
C GLN A 249 3.70 4.33 -9.17
N ASP A 250 2.65 5.04 -9.57
CA ASP A 250 1.91 5.94 -8.69
C ASP A 250 0.60 5.29 -8.27
N GLY A 251 0.33 5.27 -6.97
CA GLY A 251 -0.94 4.83 -6.42
C GLY A 251 -0.84 4.17 -5.07
N PHE A 252 -1.40 2.96 -4.97
CA PHE A 252 -1.65 2.27 -3.70
C PHE A 252 -1.08 0.86 -3.74
N LYS A 253 -0.76 0.30 -2.56
CA LYS A 253 -0.39 -1.11 -2.42
C LYS A 253 -1.61 -1.93 -2.01
N ALA A 254 -1.93 -2.93 -2.81
CA ALA A 254 -2.86 -3.99 -2.45
C ALA A 254 -2.07 -5.17 -1.88
N HIS A 255 -2.26 -5.46 -0.60
CA HIS A 255 -1.71 -6.59 0.10
C HIS A 255 -2.73 -7.74 0.11
N LEU A 256 -2.25 -8.96 -0.02
CA LEU A 256 -3.10 -10.15 -0.07
C LEU A 256 -2.47 -11.31 0.70
N ALA A 257 -3.32 -12.07 1.38
CA ALA A 257 -3.05 -13.41 1.86
C ALA A 257 -3.94 -14.39 1.10
N ILE A 258 -3.35 -15.45 0.57
CA ILE A 258 -4.09 -16.53 -0.08
C ILE A 258 -3.78 -17.88 0.54
N GLU A 259 -4.74 -18.80 0.45
CA GLU A 259 -4.46 -20.22 0.66
C GLU A 259 -3.99 -20.83 -0.68
N PRO A 260 -2.72 -21.27 -0.81
CA PRO A 260 -2.10 -21.56 -2.10
C PRO A 260 -2.62 -22.83 -2.81
N GLU A 261 -3.21 -23.80 -2.09
CA GLU A 261 -3.79 -25.00 -2.70
C GLU A 261 -5.09 -24.70 -3.45
N THR A 262 -5.95 -23.90 -2.81
CA THR A 262 -7.23 -23.48 -3.37
C THR A 262 -7.09 -22.23 -4.23
N GLY A 263 -6.11 -21.37 -3.98
CA GLY A 263 -6.01 -20.04 -4.59
C GLY A 263 -7.07 -19.06 -4.10
N LEU A 264 -7.69 -19.32 -2.95
CA LEU A 264 -8.67 -18.43 -2.34
C LEU A 264 -7.97 -17.32 -1.54
N TYR A 265 -8.45 -16.09 -1.68
CA TYR A 265 -8.04 -14.97 -0.84
C TYR A 265 -8.64 -15.15 0.55
N THR A 266 -7.80 -15.16 1.58
CA THR A 266 -8.23 -15.25 2.99
C THR A 266 -8.31 -13.88 3.65
N ALA A 267 -7.43 -12.96 3.25
CA ALA A 267 -7.44 -11.57 3.67
C ALA A 267 -6.85 -10.67 2.58
N VAL A 268 -7.31 -9.43 2.50
CA VAL A 268 -6.77 -8.38 1.63
C VAL A 268 -6.78 -7.04 2.36
N ALA A 269 -5.85 -6.16 2.02
CA ALA A 269 -5.83 -4.80 2.54
C ALA A 269 -5.21 -3.86 1.50
N LEU A 270 -5.87 -2.73 1.26
CA LEU A 270 -5.32 -1.64 0.47
C LEU A 270 -4.77 -0.56 1.40
N ARG A 271 -3.56 -0.11 1.11
CA ARG A 271 -2.85 0.93 1.87
C ARG A 271 -2.22 1.94 0.91
N PRO A 272 -1.98 3.19 1.36
CA PRO A 272 -1.11 4.11 0.64
C PRO A 272 0.23 3.45 0.27
N GLY A 273 0.81 3.87 -0.85
CA GLY A 273 1.98 3.21 -1.43
C GLY A 273 3.30 3.33 -0.66
N SER A 274 3.36 4.20 0.35
CA SER A 274 4.55 4.48 1.16
C SER A 274 4.18 4.84 2.60
N GLY A 275 5.06 4.51 3.55
CA GLY A 275 4.85 4.67 4.99
C GLY A 275 5.26 3.40 5.75
N PRO A 276 5.89 3.50 6.93
CA PRO A 276 6.33 2.32 7.70
C PRO A 276 5.17 1.40 8.10
N GLU A 277 4.00 1.97 8.43
CA GLU A 277 2.76 1.27 8.76
C GLU A 277 2.09 0.60 7.54
N HIS A 278 2.48 0.99 6.32
CA HIS A 278 2.00 0.42 5.06
C HIS A 278 3.00 -0.56 4.45
N HIS A 279 4.12 -0.81 5.13
CA HIS A 279 5.13 -1.76 4.70
C HIS A 279 4.58 -3.19 4.79
N GLU A 280 5.02 -4.05 3.86
CA GLU A 280 4.59 -5.44 3.71
C GLU A 280 4.69 -6.22 5.02
N ALA A 281 5.79 -6.04 5.76
CA ALA A 281 5.99 -6.67 7.06
C ALA A 281 4.96 -6.25 8.13
N ALA A 282 4.51 -4.99 8.13
CA ALA A 282 3.50 -4.51 9.09
C ALA A 282 2.11 -5.03 8.70
N VAL A 283 1.73 -4.85 7.43
CA VAL A 283 0.42 -5.28 6.92
C VAL A 283 0.29 -6.81 6.92
N GLY A 284 1.39 -7.54 6.74
CA GLY A 284 1.42 -9.00 6.85
C GLY A 284 0.97 -9.52 8.24
N LEU A 285 1.24 -8.77 9.31
CA LEU A 285 0.70 -9.08 10.64
C LEU A 285 -0.82 -8.91 10.68
N GLU A 286 -1.32 -7.80 10.12
CA GLU A 286 -2.76 -7.53 10.06
C GLU A 286 -3.52 -8.58 9.25
N LEU A 287 -2.96 -9.02 8.12
CA LEU A 287 -3.56 -10.04 7.25
C LEU A 287 -3.68 -11.40 7.94
N LEU A 288 -2.79 -11.72 8.88
CA LEU A 288 -2.78 -12.98 9.61
C LEU A 288 -3.44 -12.90 11.00
N ALA A 289 -3.74 -11.70 11.49
CA ALA A 289 -4.32 -11.49 12.83
C ALA A 289 -5.71 -12.15 13.00
N GLY A 290 -6.43 -12.38 11.92
CA GLY A 290 -7.75 -13.02 11.92
C GLY A 290 -7.73 -14.53 11.75
N GLU A 291 -6.56 -15.18 11.78
CA GLU A 291 -6.46 -16.64 11.69
C GLU A 291 -6.76 -17.31 13.05
N ASP A 292 -7.68 -18.27 13.06
CA ASP A 292 -8.12 -18.95 14.30
C ASP A 292 -7.08 -19.94 14.86
N ALA A 293 -6.04 -20.25 14.10
CA ALA A 293 -4.98 -21.19 14.46
C ALA A 293 -3.65 -20.80 13.79
N PRO A 294 -2.51 -21.27 14.32
CA PRO A 294 -1.23 -21.07 13.67
C PRO A 294 -1.21 -21.55 12.21
N VAL A 295 -0.56 -20.76 11.33
CA VAL A 295 -0.43 -21.03 9.91
C VAL A 295 1.05 -21.13 9.49
N ASP A 296 1.27 -21.74 8.33
CA ASP A 296 2.52 -21.62 7.58
C ASP A 296 2.47 -20.33 6.74
N ALA A 297 3.24 -19.32 7.11
CA ALA A 297 3.27 -18.02 6.44
C ALA A 297 4.40 -17.96 5.40
N PHE A 298 4.04 -17.84 4.12
CA PHE A 298 4.97 -17.73 3.00
C PHE A 298 5.04 -16.28 2.53
N GLY A 299 6.24 -15.72 2.36
CA GLY A 299 6.39 -14.33 1.96
C GLY A 299 7.78 -14.05 1.39
N ASP A 300 7.89 -12.99 0.61
CA ASP A 300 9.18 -12.55 0.10
C ASP A 300 9.99 -11.80 1.19
N THR A 301 11.07 -11.16 0.77
CA THR A 301 11.96 -10.44 1.67
C THR A 301 11.32 -9.20 2.32
N ALA A 302 10.33 -8.58 1.69
CA ALA A 302 9.65 -7.42 2.27
C ALA A 302 8.83 -7.79 3.52
N TYR A 303 8.39 -9.05 3.64
CA TYR A 303 7.71 -9.55 4.84
C TYR A 303 8.67 -9.99 5.96
N SER A 304 9.98 -10.13 5.65
CA SER A 304 10.96 -10.76 6.53
C SER A 304 11.72 -9.75 7.44
N THR A 305 11.06 -8.72 7.98
CA THR A 305 11.72 -7.83 8.96
C THR A 305 11.94 -8.54 10.29
N GLY A 306 12.86 -8.04 11.12
CA GLY A 306 13.15 -8.62 12.44
C GLY A 306 11.92 -8.60 13.35
N ASP A 307 11.24 -7.46 13.41
CA ASP A 307 10.04 -7.24 14.21
C ASP A 307 8.90 -8.17 13.76
N ALA A 308 8.66 -8.28 12.44
CA ALA A 308 7.60 -9.15 11.92
C ALA A 308 7.88 -10.62 12.20
N ARG A 309 9.14 -11.09 12.05
CA ARG A 309 9.52 -12.45 12.44
C ARG A 309 9.25 -12.71 13.91
N GLN A 310 9.66 -11.80 14.79
CA GLN A 310 9.41 -11.94 16.22
C GLN A 310 7.90 -11.98 16.53
N ALA A 311 7.12 -11.09 15.94
CA ALA A 311 5.68 -11.02 16.17
C ALA A 311 4.95 -12.27 15.69
N LEU A 312 5.25 -12.76 14.48
CA LEU A 312 4.62 -13.96 13.92
C LEU A 312 5.05 -15.25 14.64
N ASP A 313 6.32 -15.33 15.05
CA ASP A 313 6.83 -16.45 15.85
C ASP A 313 6.14 -16.50 17.23
N ARG A 314 5.97 -15.34 17.90
CA ARG A 314 5.17 -15.24 19.14
C ARG A 314 3.70 -15.62 18.95
N ALA A 315 3.14 -15.37 17.77
CA ALA A 315 1.79 -15.83 17.41
C ALA A 315 1.73 -17.33 17.07
N GLY A 316 2.87 -18.04 17.13
CA GLY A 316 2.99 -19.48 16.89
C GLY A 316 3.04 -19.88 15.42
N HIS A 317 3.10 -18.92 14.49
CA HIS A 317 3.15 -19.21 13.06
C HIS A 317 4.50 -19.80 12.65
N ARG A 318 4.48 -20.70 11.66
CA ARG A 318 5.70 -21.22 11.04
C ARG A 318 6.08 -20.37 9.84
N LEU A 319 7.33 -19.91 9.80
CA LEU A 319 7.75 -18.84 8.88
C LEU A 319 8.53 -19.37 7.67
N PHE A 320 7.94 -19.19 6.50
CA PHE A 320 8.55 -19.38 5.18
C PHE A 320 8.73 -18.01 4.50
N LEU A 321 9.29 -17.07 5.24
CA LEU A 321 9.61 -15.73 4.75
C LEU A 321 11.04 -15.73 4.22
N LYS A 322 11.26 -15.29 2.98
CA LYS A 322 12.60 -15.26 2.38
C LYS A 322 13.47 -14.22 3.09
N PRO A 323 14.55 -14.61 3.80
CA PRO A 323 15.39 -13.65 4.49
C PRO A 323 16.13 -12.74 3.50
N ALA A 324 16.41 -11.51 3.93
CA ALA A 324 17.21 -10.59 3.13
C ALA A 324 18.64 -11.13 2.96
N PRO A 325 19.18 -11.17 1.73
CA PRO A 325 20.57 -11.54 1.53
C PRO A 325 21.49 -10.48 2.12
N LEU A 326 22.61 -10.93 2.69
CA LEU A 326 23.67 -10.02 3.12
C LEU A 326 24.49 -9.56 1.92
N ARG A 327 24.89 -8.29 1.93
CA ARG A 327 25.83 -7.74 0.95
C ARG A 327 27.19 -7.58 1.62
N PRO A 328 28.24 -8.26 1.13
CA PRO A 328 29.57 -8.08 1.69
C PRO A 328 30.10 -6.68 1.36
N ALA A 329 30.93 -6.12 2.24
CA ALA A 329 31.52 -4.78 2.02
C ALA A 329 32.57 -4.78 0.89
N VAL A 330 33.16 -5.95 0.64
CA VAL A 330 34.05 -6.22 -0.49
C VAL A 330 33.39 -7.30 -1.34
N PRO A 331 33.30 -7.16 -2.68
CA PRO A 331 32.80 -8.22 -3.54
C PRO A 331 33.54 -9.55 -3.30
N GLY A 332 32.81 -10.64 -3.07
CA GLY A 332 33.39 -11.96 -2.73
C GLY A 332 33.99 -12.07 -1.33
N GLY A 333 33.87 -11.02 -0.50
CA GLY A 333 34.41 -10.96 0.85
C GLY A 333 33.42 -11.38 1.93
N PHE A 334 33.80 -11.13 3.19
CA PHE A 334 33.01 -11.53 4.36
C PHE A 334 31.72 -10.70 4.52
N THR A 335 30.65 -11.42 4.81
CA THR A 335 29.34 -10.94 5.24
C THR A 335 29.26 -10.90 6.77
N LEU A 336 28.09 -10.54 7.30
CA LEU A 336 27.85 -10.56 8.75
C LEU A 336 27.81 -11.98 9.31
N ASP A 337 27.38 -12.96 8.53
CA ASP A 337 27.25 -14.36 8.96
C ASP A 337 28.61 -15.06 9.12
N ASP A 338 29.69 -14.46 8.62
CA ASP A 338 31.06 -14.96 8.81
C ASP A 338 31.67 -14.55 10.16
N PHE A 339 30.99 -13.69 10.93
CA PHE A 339 31.41 -13.25 12.26
C PHE A 339 30.63 -14.02 13.33
N ALA A 340 31.32 -14.45 14.39
CA ALA A 340 30.65 -14.99 15.56
C ALA A 340 30.14 -13.81 16.40
N ILE A 341 28.82 -13.63 16.43
CA ILE A 341 28.15 -12.50 17.10
C ILE A 341 27.33 -13.08 18.25
N ASP A 342 27.70 -12.72 19.48
CA ASP A 342 26.91 -13.02 20.68
C ASP A 342 26.27 -11.72 21.18
N THR A 343 24.97 -11.58 20.88
CA THR A 343 24.19 -10.42 21.29
C THR A 343 23.91 -10.41 22.79
N THR A 344 23.96 -11.57 23.46
CA THR A 344 23.68 -11.75 24.89
C THR A 344 24.87 -11.31 25.72
N THR A 345 26.08 -11.79 25.40
CA THR A 345 27.32 -11.38 26.09
C THR A 345 27.94 -10.11 25.50
N ALA A 346 27.31 -9.52 24.48
CA ALA A 346 27.72 -8.27 23.86
C ALA A 346 29.11 -8.34 23.19
N VAL A 347 29.45 -9.44 22.52
CA VAL A 347 30.76 -9.60 21.86
C VAL A 347 30.64 -10.03 20.41
N VAL A 348 31.64 -9.65 19.61
CA VAL A 348 31.80 -10.08 18.22
C VAL A 348 33.22 -10.55 17.99
N THR A 349 33.37 -11.74 17.42
CA THR A 349 34.65 -12.29 16.95
C THR A 349 34.68 -12.34 15.43
N CYS A 350 35.75 -11.82 14.82
CA CYS A 350 35.92 -11.84 13.36
C CYS A 350 36.58 -13.14 12.86
N PRO A 351 36.55 -13.41 11.54
CA PRO A 351 37.21 -14.59 10.95
C PRO A 351 38.71 -14.72 11.25
N ALA A 352 39.40 -13.61 11.55
CA ALA A 352 40.81 -13.62 11.94
C ALA A 352 41.03 -13.89 13.45
N GLY A 353 39.96 -14.15 14.23
CA GLY A 353 40.02 -14.48 15.65
C GLY A 353 40.01 -13.27 16.61
N HIS A 354 39.98 -12.03 16.10
CA HIS A 354 39.91 -10.85 16.97
C HIS A 354 38.51 -10.67 17.55
N THR A 355 38.42 -10.36 18.85
CA THR A 355 37.14 -10.15 19.56
C THR A 355 37.03 -8.72 20.08
N VAL A 356 35.86 -8.11 19.90
CA VAL A 356 35.54 -6.76 20.39
C VAL A 356 34.14 -6.72 21.02
N GLY A 357 33.91 -5.76 21.91
CA GLY A 357 32.59 -5.53 22.49
C GLY A 357 31.61 -4.85 21.52
N LEU A 358 30.32 -5.15 21.69
CA LEU A 358 29.20 -4.43 21.10
C LEU A 358 28.85 -3.24 21.96
N SER A 359 28.74 -2.06 21.35
CA SER A 359 28.22 -0.87 22.01
C SER A 359 26.82 -1.12 22.58
N ASP A 360 26.43 -0.26 23.52
CA ASP A 360 25.03 -0.15 23.91
C ASP A 360 24.16 0.20 22.69
N PRO A 361 22.87 -0.20 22.70
CA PRO A 361 21.92 0.18 21.66
C PRO A 361 21.82 1.71 21.55
N GLY A 362 21.92 2.23 20.32
CA GLY A 362 21.82 3.67 20.09
C GLY A 362 21.43 4.03 18.66
N GLY A 363 21.11 5.31 18.46
CA GLY A 363 20.61 5.83 17.20
C GLY A 363 19.14 5.47 16.92
N GLN A 364 18.62 5.96 15.80
CA GLN A 364 17.19 5.85 15.44
C GLN A 364 16.68 4.40 15.34
N HIS A 365 17.54 3.43 15.02
CA HIS A 365 17.15 2.02 14.86
C HIS A 365 17.64 1.14 16.01
N HIS A 366 18.06 1.74 17.13
CA HIS A 366 18.57 1.01 18.30
C HIS A 366 19.67 -0.01 17.94
N GLN A 367 20.51 0.34 16.96
CA GLN A 367 21.57 -0.54 16.50
C GLN A 367 22.75 -0.52 17.49
N ARG A 368 23.49 -1.63 17.52
CA ARG A 368 24.74 -1.79 18.25
C ARG A 368 25.89 -1.82 17.25
N LYS A 369 27.07 -1.34 17.66
CA LYS A 369 28.26 -1.29 16.80
C LYS A 369 29.41 -2.08 17.42
N ALA A 370 30.11 -2.85 16.58
CA ALA A 370 31.39 -3.46 16.91
C ALA A 370 32.48 -2.81 16.05
N THR A 371 33.44 -2.16 16.69
CA THR A 371 34.52 -1.42 16.03
C THR A 371 35.84 -2.15 16.22
N PHE A 372 36.41 -2.69 15.14
CA PHE A 372 37.67 -3.43 15.19
C PHE A 372 38.90 -2.52 15.15
N GLY A 373 38.79 -1.32 14.58
CA GLY A 373 39.85 -0.31 14.64
C GLY A 373 41.22 -0.83 14.19
N ASN A 374 42.22 -0.62 15.05
CA ASN A 374 43.62 -1.01 14.82
C ASN A 374 43.84 -2.53 14.75
N LEU A 375 42.90 -3.37 15.21
CA LEU A 375 42.98 -4.83 15.03
C LEU A 375 42.94 -5.22 13.55
N CYS A 376 42.44 -4.34 12.68
CA CYS A 376 42.48 -4.55 11.24
C CYS A 376 43.80 -4.11 10.59
N THR A 377 44.69 -3.42 11.31
CA THR A 377 45.97 -2.94 10.75
C THR A 377 46.94 -4.12 10.64
N GLY A 378 47.41 -4.41 9.42
CA GLY A 378 48.27 -5.57 9.15
C GLY A 378 47.55 -6.93 9.17
N CYS A 379 46.21 -6.95 9.30
CA CYS A 379 45.44 -8.19 9.27
C CYS A 379 45.47 -8.82 7.86
N HIS A 380 45.87 -10.08 7.77
CA HIS A 380 45.97 -10.84 6.50
C HIS A 380 44.63 -11.02 5.77
N LEU A 381 43.50 -10.91 6.47
CA LEU A 381 42.16 -11.01 5.89
C LEU A 381 41.53 -9.65 5.54
N ARG A 382 42.27 -8.55 5.70
CA ARG A 382 41.71 -7.19 5.55
C ARG A 382 41.12 -6.95 4.17
N GLU A 383 41.79 -7.41 3.12
CA GLU A 383 41.36 -7.21 1.72
C GLU A 383 40.01 -7.85 1.41
N LEU A 384 39.70 -8.98 2.06
CA LEU A 384 38.40 -9.65 1.98
C LEU A 384 37.37 -9.08 2.96
N CYS A 385 37.81 -8.35 3.99
CA CYS A 385 36.95 -7.90 5.08
C CYS A 385 36.47 -6.45 4.92
N THR A 386 37.32 -5.48 4.55
CA THR A 386 36.90 -4.06 4.54
C THR A 386 37.76 -3.18 3.65
N LYS A 387 37.15 -2.17 3.03
CA LYS A 387 37.85 -1.07 2.34
C LYS A 387 38.10 0.15 3.24
N ALA A 388 37.54 0.17 4.44
CA ALA A 388 37.63 1.32 5.34
C ALA A 388 39.04 1.45 5.90
N ARG A 389 39.61 2.67 5.86
CA ARG A 389 40.96 2.95 6.40
C ARG A 389 41.02 2.71 7.92
N ALA A 390 40.01 3.15 8.66
CA ALA A 390 39.91 3.04 10.12
C ALA A 390 39.55 1.63 10.64
N GLY A 391 39.51 0.61 9.77
CA GLY A 391 39.13 -0.76 10.16
C GLY A 391 37.65 -1.07 9.96
N ARG A 392 37.27 -2.33 10.21
CA ARG A 392 35.89 -2.82 10.03
C ARG A 392 35.01 -2.32 11.17
N ILE A 393 33.82 -1.85 10.83
CA ILE A 393 32.73 -1.58 11.77
C ILE A 393 31.54 -2.45 11.37
N LEU A 394 31.03 -3.25 12.29
CA LEU A 394 29.77 -3.97 12.10
C LEU A 394 28.64 -3.21 12.79
N THR A 395 27.48 -3.20 12.14
CA THR A 395 26.25 -2.65 12.70
C THR A 395 25.26 -3.80 12.89
N ILE A 396 24.93 -4.09 14.14
CA ILE A 396 24.01 -5.15 14.54
C ILE A 396 22.68 -4.49 14.89
N ARG A 397 21.62 -4.81 14.13
CA ARG A 397 20.27 -4.32 14.40
C ARG A 397 19.54 -5.22 15.40
N PRO A 398 18.46 -4.74 16.05
CA PRO A 398 17.56 -5.61 16.81
C PRO A 398 17.13 -6.85 16.01
N HIS A 399 16.89 -7.95 16.72
CA HIS A 399 16.50 -9.24 16.13
C HIS A 399 17.51 -9.83 15.14
N HIS A 400 18.80 -9.47 15.26
CA HIS A 400 19.87 -10.02 14.45
C HIS A 400 19.85 -11.55 14.42
N ASP A 401 19.72 -12.19 15.59
CA ASP A 401 19.85 -13.64 15.71
C ASP A 401 18.70 -14.38 15.03
N LEU A 402 17.48 -13.82 15.09
CA LEU A 402 16.33 -14.33 14.32
C LEU A 402 16.59 -14.25 12.81
N GLN A 403 17.23 -13.18 12.34
CA GLN A 403 17.55 -13.01 10.92
C GLN A 403 18.70 -13.92 10.47
N ALA A 404 19.71 -14.11 11.32
CA ALA A 404 20.82 -15.03 11.07
C ALA A 404 20.32 -16.49 11.02
N ALA A 405 19.52 -16.90 12.01
CA ALA A 405 18.88 -18.22 12.04
C ALA A 405 18.01 -18.46 10.80
N ALA A 406 17.22 -17.46 10.38
CA ALA A 406 16.41 -17.57 9.18
C ALA A 406 17.24 -17.70 7.89
N ARG A 407 18.34 -16.95 7.75
CA ARG A 407 19.29 -17.10 6.63
C ARG A 407 19.91 -18.48 6.61
N HIS A 408 20.35 -18.97 7.78
CA HIS A 408 20.90 -20.30 7.93
C HIS A 408 19.88 -21.36 7.50
N GLN A 409 18.67 -21.36 8.07
CA GLN A 409 17.60 -22.31 7.71
C GLN A 409 17.29 -22.28 6.21
N ALA A 410 17.08 -21.09 5.64
CA ALA A 410 16.78 -20.98 4.21
C ALA A 410 17.89 -21.55 3.31
N ALA A 411 19.14 -21.51 3.76
CA ALA A 411 20.30 -22.06 3.04
C ALA A 411 20.49 -23.57 3.26
N THR A 412 20.21 -24.09 4.45
CA THR A 412 20.61 -25.45 4.86
C THR A 412 19.47 -26.45 5.01
N ASP A 413 18.22 -26.02 5.15
CA ASP A 413 17.05 -26.90 5.35
C ASP A 413 16.37 -27.22 4.00
N PRO A 414 16.51 -28.46 3.46
CA PRO A 414 15.90 -28.84 2.19
C PRO A 414 14.37 -28.90 2.25
N GLY A 415 13.79 -29.20 3.43
CA GLY A 415 12.34 -29.23 3.64
C GLY A 415 11.76 -27.83 3.54
N TRP A 416 12.39 -26.87 4.21
CA TRP A 416 12.03 -25.45 4.09
C TRP A 416 12.09 -24.97 2.63
N GLN A 417 13.17 -25.31 1.92
CA GLN A 417 13.35 -24.92 0.52
C GLN A 417 12.28 -25.54 -0.40
N ALA A 418 11.95 -26.82 -0.19
CA ALA A 418 10.92 -27.51 -0.97
C ALA A 418 9.54 -26.89 -0.75
N ASP A 419 9.16 -26.63 0.50
CA ASP A 419 7.88 -26.00 0.82
C ASP A 419 7.80 -24.56 0.30
N TYR A 420 8.86 -23.76 0.47
CA TYR A 420 8.89 -22.39 -0.06
C TYR A 420 8.71 -22.39 -1.59
N ARG A 421 9.47 -23.23 -2.31
CA ARG A 421 9.37 -23.31 -3.79
C ARG A 421 8.02 -23.83 -4.26
N ARG A 422 7.34 -24.68 -3.48
CA ARG A 422 6.05 -25.24 -3.85
C ARG A 422 4.90 -24.27 -3.57
N TRP A 423 4.89 -23.63 -2.41
CA TRP A 423 3.71 -22.94 -1.88
C TRP A 423 3.75 -21.42 -2.00
N ARG A 424 4.93 -20.82 -2.24
CA ARG A 424 5.02 -19.36 -2.50
C ARG A 424 4.57 -18.95 -3.90
N PRO A 425 4.90 -19.64 -5.01
CA PRO A 425 4.55 -19.17 -6.36
C PRO A 425 3.05 -18.97 -6.66
N PRO A 426 2.10 -19.77 -6.13
CA PRO A 426 0.68 -19.60 -6.42
C PRO A 426 0.10 -18.20 -6.17
N VAL A 427 0.69 -17.40 -5.27
CA VAL A 427 0.22 -16.03 -5.01
C VAL A 427 0.48 -15.08 -6.17
N GLU A 428 1.49 -15.32 -7.01
CA GLU A 428 1.72 -14.52 -8.22
C GLU A 428 0.55 -14.63 -9.20
N ARG A 429 -0.05 -15.83 -9.29
CA ARG A 429 -1.27 -16.05 -10.07
C ARG A 429 -2.47 -15.33 -9.47
N ALA A 430 -2.58 -15.28 -8.14
CA ALA A 430 -3.61 -14.48 -7.48
C ALA A 430 -3.41 -12.97 -7.73
N VAL A 431 -2.17 -12.47 -7.71
CA VAL A 431 -1.87 -11.09 -8.13
C VAL A 431 -2.32 -10.86 -9.59
N ALA A 432 -2.00 -11.78 -10.50
CA ALA A 432 -2.40 -11.68 -11.90
C ALA A 432 -3.94 -11.65 -12.06
N TRP A 433 -4.67 -12.49 -11.32
CA TRP A 433 -6.14 -12.44 -11.32
C TRP A 433 -6.68 -11.13 -10.77
N LEU A 434 -6.07 -10.60 -9.71
CA LEU A 434 -6.51 -9.36 -9.07
C LEU A 434 -6.55 -8.20 -10.08
N VAL A 435 -5.47 -8.06 -10.86
CA VAL A 435 -5.25 -6.93 -11.80
C VAL A 435 -5.81 -7.16 -13.21
N HIS A 436 -6.29 -8.38 -13.52
CA HIS A 436 -6.85 -8.72 -14.84
C HIS A 436 -8.10 -7.91 -15.18
N HIS A 437 -8.49 -7.84 -16.46
CA HIS A 437 -9.64 -7.06 -16.97
C HIS A 437 -9.57 -5.55 -16.63
N GLY A 438 -8.41 -4.92 -16.79
CA GLY A 438 -8.25 -3.48 -16.55
C GLY A 438 -8.35 -3.05 -15.08
N ASN A 439 -8.37 -4.00 -14.14
CA ASN A 439 -8.48 -3.71 -12.70
C ASN A 439 -7.13 -3.32 -12.05
N ARG A 440 -6.08 -3.08 -12.83
CA ARG A 440 -4.84 -2.49 -12.30
C ARG A 440 -5.04 -1.02 -11.91
N ARG A 441 -5.83 -0.28 -12.69
CA ARG A 441 -6.14 1.12 -12.40
C ARG A 441 -7.37 1.23 -11.51
N LEU A 442 -7.18 1.86 -10.36
CA LEU A 442 -8.23 2.15 -9.41
C LEU A 442 -9.19 3.20 -10.00
N ARG A 443 -10.43 3.14 -9.53
CA ARG A 443 -11.52 4.01 -10.00
C ARG A 443 -11.90 5.07 -8.98
N TYR A 444 -11.52 4.84 -7.73
CA TYR A 444 -11.91 5.69 -6.62
C TYR A 444 -10.68 6.43 -6.10
N ARG A 445 -10.97 7.50 -5.37
CA ARG A 445 -9.96 8.30 -4.69
C ARG A 445 -9.96 7.99 -3.21
N GLY A 446 -8.77 7.93 -2.62
CA GLY A 446 -8.52 7.62 -1.22
C GLY A 446 -8.56 6.13 -0.88
N THR A 447 -7.94 5.77 0.23
CA THR A 447 -7.72 4.37 0.64
C THR A 447 -9.03 3.67 0.93
N LEU A 448 -9.94 4.27 1.69
CA LEU A 448 -11.16 3.60 2.17
C LEU A 448 -12.04 3.04 1.03
N LYS A 449 -12.25 3.84 -0.02
CA LYS A 449 -13.10 3.43 -1.16
C LYS A 449 -12.40 2.36 -2.00
N ASN A 450 -11.09 2.51 -2.21
CA ASN A 450 -10.30 1.54 -2.95
C ASN A 450 -10.14 0.22 -2.19
N ASP A 451 -10.04 0.25 -0.86
CA ASP A 451 -10.02 -0.94 0.00
C ASP A 451 -11.35 -1.70 -0.04
N THR A 452 -12.48 -0.99 0.04
CA THR A 452 -13.81 -1.60 -0.10
C THR A 452 -13.97 -2.28 -1.48
N TRP A 453 -13.45 -1.63 -2.53
CA TRP A 453 -13.43 -2.22 -3.87
C TRP A 453 -12.53 -3.45 -3.94
N LEU A 454 -11.34 -3.42 -3.31
CA LEU A 454 -10.42 -4.56 -3.26
C LEU A 454 -11.07 -5.78 -2.61
N HIS A 455 -11.78 -5.58 -1.50
CA HIS A 455 -12.55 -6.65 -0.84
C HIS A 455 -13.66 -7.20 -1.74
N THR A 456 -14.39 -6.33 -2.44
CA THR A 456 -15.42 -6.76 -3.41
C THR A 456 -14.80 -7.54 -4.58
N ARG A 457 -13.63 -7.11 -5.08
CA ARG A 457 -12.87 -7.80 -6.13
C ARG A 457 -12.40 -9.18 -5.66
N ALA A 458 -11.83 -9.28 -4.46
CA ALA A 458 -11.41 -10.55 -3.87
C ALA A 458 -12.61 -11.49 -3.66
N ALA A 459 -13.76 -10.97 -3.23
CA ALA A 459 -14.99 -11.74 -3.08
C ALA A 459 -15.44 -12.36 -4.41
N ALA A 460 -15.43 -11.55 -5.49
CA ALA A 460 -15.80 -12.00 -6.82
C ALA A 460 -14.84 -13.08 -7.36
N LEU A 461 -13.53 -12.91 -7.13
CA LEU A 461 -12.52 -13.90 -7.53
C LEU A 461 -12.63 -15.19 -6.72
N ASN A 462 -12.93 -15.11 -5.42
CA ASN A 462 -13.22 -16.27 -4.57
C ASN A 462 -14.45 -17.03 -5.08
N LEU A 463 -15.56 -16.34 -5.39
CA LEU A 463 -16.75 -16.98 -5.95
C LEU A 463 -16.44 -17.70 -7.27
N ARG A 464 -15.76 -17.02 -8.20
CA ARG A 464 -15.30 -17.65 -9.45
C ARG A 464 -14.45 -18.89 -9.18
N ARG A 465 -13.55 -18.81 -8.18
CA ARG A 465 -12.69 -19.94 -7.83
C ARG A 465 -13.47 -21.09 -7.21
N LEU A 466 -14.41 -20.83 -6.31
CA LEU A 466 -15.29 -21.83 -5.73
C LEU A 466 -16.13 -22.53 -6.80
N ILE A 467 -16.72 -21.78 -7.75
CA ILE A 467 -17.44 -22.34 -8.89
C ILE A 467 -16.54 -23.30 -9.69
N ASN A 468 -15.30 -22.90 -9.97
CA ASN A 468 -14.32 -23.75 -10.65
C ASN A 468 -13.88 -24.97 -9.81
N LEU A 469 -14.10 -24.94 -8.49
CA LEU A 469 -13.86 -26.05 -7.57
C LEU A 469 -15.11 -26.93 -7.37
N GLY A 470 -16.20 -26.67 -8.10
CA GLY A 470 -17.43 -27.46 -8.04
C GLY A 470 -18.46 -26.96 -7.02
N LEU A 471 -18.48 -25.66 -6.71
CA LEU A 471 -19.49 -25.08 -5.83
C LEU A 471 -20.91 -25.33 -6.36
N THR A 472 -21.74 -25.92 -5.50
CA THR A 472 -23.16 -26.15 -5.73
C THR A 472 -23.96 -25.71 -4.51
N HIS A 473 -25.24 -25.42 -4.70
CA HIS A 473 -26.18 -25.08 -3.64
C HIS A 473 -27.40 -25.99 -3.73
N THR A 474 -27.51 -26.93 -2.79
CA THR A 474 -28.60 -27.92 -2.74
C THR A 474 -29.21 -27.90 -1.36
N SER A 475 -30.55 -27.98 -1.29
CA SER A 475 -31.30 -28.02 -0.03
C SER A 475 -30.95 -26.92 0.99
N GLY A 476 -30.62 -25.71 0.52
CA GLY A 476 -30.25 -24.57 1.38
C GLY A 476 -28.83 -24.60 1.95
N THR A 477 -27.97 -25.48 1.42
CA THR A 477 -26.59 -25.68 1.90
C THR A 477 -25.59 -25.60 0.76
N TRP A 478 -24.44 -24.98 1.01
CA TRP A 478 -23.34 -24.86 0.06
C TRP A 478 -22.40 -26.06 0.17
N HIS A 479 -22.12 -26.71 -0.96
CA HIS A 479 -21.23 -27.86 -1.04
C HIS A 479 -20.25 -27.71 -2.19
N LEU A 480 -19.07 -28.32 -2.07
CA LEU A 480 -18.21 -28.59 -3.22
C LEU A 480 -18.49 -30.01 -3.70
N ALA A 481 -19.08 -30.15 -4.88
CA ALA A 481 -19.09 -31.43 -5.57
C ALA A 481 -17.67 -31.68 -6.10
N PRO A 482 -17.11 -32.90 -5.99
CA PRO A 482 -15.88 -33.22 -6.70
C PRO A 482 -16.10 -32.89 -8.19
N ALA A 483 -15.22 -32.07 -8.77
CA ALA A 483 -15.26 -31.79 -10.19
C ALA A 483 -15.29 -33.16 -10.91
N GLY A 484 -16.35 -33.41 -11.67
CA GLY A 484 -16.54 -34.68 -12.36
C GLY A 484 -15.28 -35.06 -13.12
N ALA A 485 -14.82 -36.29 -12.93
CA ALA A 485 -13.68 -36.89 -13.60
C ALA A 485 -13.84 -36.87 -15.12
#